data_AF-A0A8H1QTU1-F1
#
_entry.id   AF-A0A8H1QTU1-F1
#
_cell.length_a   1.000
_cell.length_b   1.000
_cell.length_c   1.000
_cell.angle_alpha   90.00
_cell.angle_beta   90.00
_cell.angle_gamma   90.00
#
_symmetry.space_group_name_H-M   'P 1'
#
loop_
_entity.id
_entity.type
_entity.pdbx_description
1 polymer ?
#
loop_
_entity_poly.entity_id
_entity_poly.type
_entity_poly.pdbx_seq_one_letter_code
_entity_poly.pdbx_strand_id
1 'polypeptide(L)'
;MRSTEPGHGGPAGARPASSPPGLREAASGYWHRRGLPTEPAQVAVAPDASLLLLAVLAAAGDGEGRPGGGSVLLPHPCPSWYAPQARLLGRTVHTVPVPAECGGLPDPFALLETVRRVRSAGDEPRVLVLSVADEVTGTAAPPELLHEVCEAAVAEGLLLVSDETWRDTTHDAHQTVLVSPAEMLAPTGQDAHVVVLADLGRPASPSGEAGVGLARFPSAGRGRRLGERVHELLTALRPALSGTAAAAAAGALTESAGLRDRRSAQAHATGRLARALHCAVTEAGALCRSPSLGRYVYADLDRFRPRLAARGITDAPRLEAALVGALGPYAEGGHRFGDHPRELRVRLTTDLLTTTPAATAPHAGAAPGGSRAGPVPGGSRAGPVAGRDGPADLTTGGRPPSGGSGGGPAPGAGAGPASGAGPASGAGPAARRGRTAAAAESLAGELPDAAESLAQVQSVLADLTDGSPQ
;
A
#
# COMPACT_ATOMS: atom_id res chain seq x y z
N MET A 1 -33.14 -31.64 59.21
CA MET A 1 -31.84 -31.49 58.52
C MET A 1 -32.09 -30.68 57.25
N ARG A 2 -31.54 -29.48 57.20
CA ARG A 2 -31.55 -28.60 56.01
C ARG A 2 -30.55 -29.11 54.98
N SER A 3 -30.70 -28.59 53.76
CA SER A 3 -29.69 -28.37 52.70
C SER A 3 -30.07 -29.05 51.38
N THR A 4 -30.07 -28.43 50.20
CA THR A 4 -29.95 -27.03 49.74
C THR A 4 -30.17 -27.14 48.22
N GLU A 5 -31.02 -26.31 47.62
CA GLU A 5 -31.02 -26.11 46.17
C GLU A 5 -29.80 -25.28 45.74
N PRO A 6 -29.21 -25.54 44.56
CA PRO A 6 -28.47 -24.52 43.84
C PRO A 6 -29.30 -24.01 42.64
N GLY A 7 -29.59 -22.72 42.69
CA GLY A 7 -30.31 -21.95 41.69
C GLY A 7 -29.60 -21.88 40.33
N HIS A 8 -30.43 -21.72 39.30
CA HIS A 8 -30.02 -21.51 37.92
C HIS A 8 -29.44 -20.10 37.74
N GLY A 9 -28.11 -19.99 37.83
CA GLY A 9 -27.38 -18.83 37.32
C GLY A 9 -27.22 -18.96 35.81
N GLY A 10 -27.89 -18.09 35.05
CA GLY A 10 -27.76 -18.04 33.59
C GLY A 10 -26.33 -17.71 33.14
N PRO A 11 -25.89 -18.19 31.97
CA PRO A 11 -24.52 -18.02 31.53
C PRO A 11 -24.23 -16.56 31.17
N ALA A 12 -23.21 -15.99 31.82
CA ALA A 12 -22.60 -14.74 31.42
C ALA A 12 -21.95 -14.89 30.03
N GLY A 13 -22.44 -14.12 29.06
CA GLY A 13 -21.74 -13.66 27.86
C GLY A 13 -20.89 -14.68 27.11
N ALA A 14 -21.51 -15.60 26.37
CA ALA A 14 -20.81 -16.34 25.33
C ALA A 14 -20.33 -15.36 24.24
N ARG A 15 -19.01 -15.10 24.20
CA ARG A 15 -18.36 -14.38 23.08
C ARG A 15 -18.66 -15.12 21.77
N PRO A 16 -18.93 -14.41 20.66
CA PRO A 16 -19.15 -15.07 19.38
C PRO A 16 -17.87 -15.80 18.95
N ALA A 17 -17.99 -17.12 18.81
CA ALA A 17 -16.97 -17.98 18.22
C ALA A 17 -16.90 -17.72 16.71
N SER A 18 -15.81 -17.12 16.23
CA SER A 18 -15.50 -17.09 14.78
C SER A 18 -14.01 -17.05 14.45
N SER A 19 -13.12 -17.01 15.45
CA SER A 19 -11.70 -17.30 15.24
C SER A 19 -11.45 -18.73 15.73
N PRO A 20 -10.86 -19.62 14.92
CA PRO A 20 -10.57 -20.96 15.39
C PRO A 20 -9.60 -20.91 16.57
N PRO A 21 -9.67 -21.90 17.48
CA PRO A 21 -8.85 -21.91 18.69
C PRO A 21 -7.37 -21.67 18.36
N GLY A 22 -6.73 -20.71 19.02
CA GLY A 22 -5.30 -20.48 18.90
C GLY A 22 -4.86 -19.45 17.87
N LEU A 23 -5.71 -18.99 16.93
CA LEU A 23 -5.28 -18.05 15.90
C LEU A 23 -4.96 -16.65 16.48
N ARG A 24 -5.79 -16.16 17.39
CA ARG A 24 -5.55 -14.85 18.03
C ARG A 24 -4.36 -14.91 18.98
N GLU A 25 -4.17 -16.04 19.65
CA GLU A 25 -3.03 -16.33 20.50
C GLU A 25 -1.73 -16.35 19.67
N ALA A 26 -1.74 -17.03 18.52
CA ALA A 26 -0.60 -17.06 17.60
C ALA A 26 -0.28 -15.66 17.04
N ALA A 27 -1.31 -14.89 16.66
CA ALA A 27 -1.15 -13.50 16.21
C ALA A 27 -0.59 -12.59 17.31
N SER A 28 -1.04 -12.79 18.56
CA SER A 28 -0.51 -12.06 19.72
C SER A 28 0.97 -12.34 19.92
N GLY A 29 1.38 -13.62 19.84
CA GLY A 29 2.78 -14.01 19.88
C GLY A 29 3.61 -13.45 18.71
N TYR A 30 3.02 -13.37 17.51
CA TYR A 30 3.64 -12.78 16.32
C TYR A 30 4.01 -11.31 16.52
N TRP A 31 3.09 -10.49 17.03
CA TRP A 31 3.36 -9.09 17.34
C TRP A 31 4.26 -8.92 18.57
N HIS A 32 4.13 -9.78 19.58
CA HIS A 32 5.02 -9.74 20.75
C HIS A 32 6.50 -9.91 20.35
N ARG A 33 6.81 -10.84 19.43
CA ARG A 33 8.17 -11.00 18.86
C ARG A 33 8.68 -9.81 18.05
N ARG A 34 7.79 -8.88 17.70
CA ARG A 34 8.06 -7.64 16.95
C ARG A 34 7.99 -6.40 17.83
N GLY A 35 8.19 -6.55 19.15
CA GLY A 35 8.21 -5.42 20.08
C GLY A 35 6.83 -4.86 20.44
N LEU A 36 5.74 -5.53 20.05
CA LEU A 36 4.37 -5.08 20.31
C LEU A 36 3.66 -6.05 21.27
N PRO A 37 3.72 -5.83 22.61
CA PRO A 37 2.89 -6.55 23.55
C PRO A 37 1.42 -6.51 23.13
N THR A 38 0.82 -7.70 23.02
CA THR A 38 -0.50 -7.89 22.44
C THR A 38 -1.19 -9.03 23.16
N GLU A 39 -2.42 -8.79 23.61
CA GLU A 39 -3.31 -9.81 24.14
C GLU A 39 -4.28 -10.31 23.05
N PRO A 40 -4.75 -11.57 23.11
CA PRO A 40 -5.68 -12.11 22.10
C PRO A 40 -6.96 -11.30 21.93
N ALA A 41 -7.40 -10.60 22.98
CA ALA A 41 -8.58 -9.73 22.93
C ALA A 41 -8.39 -8.47 22.08
N GLN A 42 -7.15 -8.08 21.78
CA GLN A 42 -6.80 -6.96 20.91
C GLN A 42 -6.76 -7.33 19.43
N VAL A 43 -6.92 -8.62 19.10
CA VAL A 43 -6.75 -9.14 17.75
C VAL A 43 -8.09 -9.40 17.10
N ALA A 44 -8.37 -8.71 15.99
CA ALA A 44 -9.42 -9.08 15.06
C ALA A 44 -8.85 -9.89 13.89
N VAL A 45 -9.69 -10.78 13.36
CA VAL A 45 -9.35 -11.69 12.27
C VAL A 45 -10.46 -11.59 11.23
N ALA A 46 -10.09 -11.57 9.95
CA ALA A 46 -11.01 -11.66 8.83
C ALA A 46 -10.37 -12.48 7.68
N PRO A 47 -11.12 -12.78 6.61
CA PRO A 47 -10.57 -13.45 5.42
C PRO A 47 -9.44 -12.68 4.74
N ASP A 48 -9.41 -11.35 4.85
CA ASP A 48 -8.34 -10.52 4.28
C ASP A 48 -8.23 -9.17 5.03
N ALA A 49 -7.12 -8.46 4.78
CA ALA A 49 -6.92 -7.14 5.39
C ALA A 49 -7.82 -6.03 4.80
N SER A 50 -8.43 -6.24 3.62
CA SER A 50 -9.34 -5.27 3.02
C SER A 50 -10.66 -5.18 3.79
N LEU A 51 -11.21 -6.32 4.21
CA LEU A 51 -12.39 -6.34 5.08
C LEU A 51 -12.10 -5.75 6.47
N LEU A 52 -10.90 -5.98 7.01
CA LEU A 52 -10.49 -5.35 8.26
C LEU A 52 -10.37 -3.84 8.13
N LEU A 53 -9.74 -3.35 7.07
CA LEU A 53 -9.66 -1.91 6.80
C LEU A 53 -11.07 -1.31 6.65
N LEU A 54 -11.98 -1.96 5.91
CA LEU A 54 -13.37 -1.54 5.80
C LEU A 54 -14.05 -1.42 7.18
N ALA A 55 -13.90 -2.44 8.04
CA ALA A 55 -14.50 -2.46 9.38
C ALA A 55 -13.89 -1.38 10.29
N VAL A 56 -12.57 -1.17 10.22
CA VAL A 56 -11.86 -0.11 10.96
C VAL A 56 -12.36 1.27 10.54
N LEU A 57 -12.44 1.51 9.23
CA LEU A 57 -12.95 2.76 8.70
C LEU A 57 -14.38 2.98 9.17
N ALA A 58 -15.29 2.00 8.99
CA ALA A 58 -16.67 2.08 9.44
C ALA A 58 -16.76 2.48 10.94
N ALA A 59 -16.10 1.73 11.82
CA ALA A 59 -16.11 1.98 13.27
C ALA A 59 -15.49 3.33 13.68
N ALA A 60 -14.54 3.85 12.91
CA ALA A 60 -13.90 5.14 13.16
C ALA A 60 -14.83 6.34 12.88
N GLY A 61 -15.90 6.16 12.09
CA GLY A 61 -16.83 7.23 11.72
C GLY A 61 -18.03 7.43 12.65
N ASP A 62 -18.35 6.43 13.48
CA ASP A 62 -19.56 6.41 14.32
C ASP A 62 -19.42 7.22 15.62
N GLY A 63 -18.43 8.11 15.72
CA GLY A 63 -18.23 9.02 16.84
C GLY A 63 -18.83 10.39 16.56
N GLU A 64 -19.88 10.75 17.31
CA GLU A 64 -20.41 12.12 17.45
C GLU A 64 -21.29 12.66 16.31
N GLY A 65 -22.49 12.05 16.14
CA GLY A 65 -23.71 12.79 15.74
C GLY A 65 -23.72 13.52 14.39
N ARG A 66 -22.68 13.40 13.57
CA ARG A 66 -22.56 14.02 12.25
C ARG A 66 -22.51 12.94 11.17
N PRO A 67 -23.43 12.98 10.20
CA PRO A 67 -23.38 12.06 9.06
C PRO A 67 -22.11 12.35 8.23
N GLY A 68 -21.29 11.33 7.96
CA GLY A 68 -20.17 11.44 7.01
C GLY A 68 -18.85 10.75 7.37
N GLY A 69 -18.64 10.29 8.60
CA GLY A 69 -17.51 9.42 8.98
C GLY A 69 -16.08 9.97 8.80
N GLY A 70 -15.90 11.21 8.34
CA GLY A 70 -14.63 11.87 8.09
C GLY A 70 -13.85 11.30 6.89
N SER A 71 -13.02 12.13 6.27
CA SER A 71 -12.22 11.73 5.11
C SER A 71 -10.96 10.94 5.50
N VAL A 72 -10.46 10.18 4.52
CA VAL A 72 -9.30 9.29 4.68
C VAL A 72 -8.14 9.85 3.86
N LEU A 73 -6.98 9.94 4.51
CA LEU A 73 -5.72 10.34 3.89
C LEU A 73 -4.94 9.09 3.49
N LEU A 74 -4.42 9.06 2.27
CA LEU A 74 -3.59 7.99 1.74
C LEU A 74 -2.27 8.56 1.17
N PRO A 75 -1.13 7.89 1.37
CA PRO A 75 0.09 8.13 0.62
C PRO A 75 -0.15 8.02 -0.88
N HIS A 76 0.74 8.61 -1.67
CA HIS A 76 0.61 8.64 -3.10
C HIS A 76 1.95 8.42 -3.81
N PRO A 77 2.16 7.25 -4.46
CA PRO A 77 1.19 6.17 -4.71
C PRO A 77 0.88 5.31 -3.46
N CYS A 78 -0.18 4.51 -3.52
CA CYS A 78 -0.52 3.54 -2.47
C CYS A 78 -1.14 2.25 -3.04
N PRO A 79 -1.20 1.17 -2.25
CA PRO A 79 -1.89 -0.05 -2.63
C PRO A 79 -3.32 0.16 -3.17
N SER A 80 -3.64 -0.54 -4.26
CA SER A 80 -4.91 -0.40 -5.00
C SER A 80 -6.16 -0.76 -4.17
N TRP A 81 -5.96 -1.46 -3.06
CA TRP A 81 -7.01 -1.90 -2.14
C TRP A 81 -7.29 -0.92 -1.00
N TYR A 82 -6.55 0.18 -0.82
CA TYR A 82 -6.89 1.13 0.25
C TYR A 82 -8.12 1.99 -0.09
N ALA A 83 -8.07 2.70 -1.21
CA ALA A 83 -9.11 3.66 -1.60
C ALA A 83 -10.52 3.04 -1.79
N PRO A 84 -10.68 1.83 -2.35
CA PRO A 84 -12.01 1.21 -2.49
C PRO A 84 -12.74 1.07 -1.15
N GLN A 85 -12.02 0.86 -0.05
CA GLN A 85 -12.62 0.57 1.26
C GLN A 85 -13.26 1.83 1.86
N ALA A 86 -12.62 2.98 1.68
CA ALA A 86 -13.20 4.27 2.04
C ALA A 86 -14.38 4.63 1.13
N ARG A 87 -14.26 4.39 -0.18
CA ARG A 87 -15.31 4.69 -1.18
C ARG A 87 -16.58 3.86 -0.96
N LEU A 88 -16.45 2.60 -0.54
CA LEU A 88 -17.60 1.75 -0.16
C LEU A 88 -18.42 2.34 0.99
N LEU A 89 -17.79 3.14 1.87
CA LEU A 89 -18.44 3.84 2.98
C LEU A 89 -18.89 5.26 2.61
N GLY A 90 -18.78 5.65 1.34
CA GLY A 90 -19.10 7.01 0.87
C GLY A 90 -18.13 8.07 1.38
N ARG A 91 -16.92 7.70 1.81
CA ARG A 91 -15.93 8.64 2.35
C ARG A 91 -15.05 9.22 1.26
N THR A 92 -14.74 10.50 1.40
CA THR A 92 -13.75 11.18 0.57
C THR A 92 -12.35 10.64 0.88
N VAL A 93 -11.58 10.43 -0.18
CA VAL A 93 -10.18 10.03 -0.11
C VAL A 93 -9.31 11.18 -0.60
N HIS A 94 -8.39 11.62 0.23
CA HIS A 94 -7.39 12.63 -0.11
C HIS A 94 -6.02 11.97 -0.19
N THR A 95 -5.32 12.18 -1.29
CA THR A 95 -3.98 11.64 -1.49
C THR A 95 -2.92 12.66 -1.07
N VAL A 96 -1.83 12.17 -0.50
CA VAL A 96 -0.68 12.98 -0.06
C VAL A 96 0.58 12.40 -0.71
N PRO A 97 1.40 13.21 -1.40
CA PRO A 97 2.60 12.72 -2.07
C PRO A 97 3.56 12.06 -1.08
N VAL A 98 4.18 10.96 -1.49
CA VAL A 98 5.30 10.35 -0.76
C VAL A 98 6.60 11.08 -1.06
N PRO A 99 7.58 11.07 -0.13
CA PRO A 99 8.86 11.73 -0.35
C PRO A 99 9.78 10.90 -1.26
N ALA A 100 10.96 11.41 -1.59
CA ALA A 100 11.85 10.75 -2.56
C ALA A 100 12.46 9.45 -2.01
N GLU A 101 12.61 9.37 -0.69
CA GLU A 101 13.32 8.35 0.06
C GLU A 101 12.56 7.02 0.12
N CYS A 102 11.23 7.07 0.30
CA CYS A 102 10.38 5.88 0.41
C CYS A 102 8.97 6.11 -0.14
N GLY A 103 8.28 5.01 -0.48
CA GLY A 103 6.82 4.98 -0.57
C GLY A 103 6.17 4.65 0.77
N GLY A 104 4.86 4.41 0.76
CA GLY A 104 4.08 3.98 1.94
C GLY A 104 3.86 5.03 3.02
N LEU A 105 4.71 6.06 3.12
CA LEU A 105 4.56 7.20 4.01
C LEU A 105 4.30 8.48 3.22
N PRO A 106 3.36 9.35 3.65
CA PRO A 106 3.27 10.70 3.10
C PRO A 106 4.48 11.53 3.50
N ASP A 107 4.82 12.53 2.70
CA ASP A 107 5.72 13.60 3.15
C ASP A 107 5.09 14.35 4.35
N PRO A 108 5.79 14.54 5.49
CA PRO A 108 5.22 15.15 6.69
C PRO A 108 4.68 16.56 6.47
N PHE A 109 5.37 17.38 5.67
CA PHE A 109 4.93 18.74 5.39
C PHE A 109 3.71 18.74 4.46
N ALA A 110 3.73 17.93 3.41
CA ALA A 110 2.59 17.76 2.51
C ALA A 110 1.36 17.19 3.22
N LEU A 111 1.56 16.35 4.24
CA LEU A 111 0.50 15.85 5.11
C LEU A 111 -0.17 17.01 5.86
N LEU A 112 0.60 17.83 6.56
CA LEU A 112 0.06 18.97 7.32
C LEU A 112 -0.63 19.98 6.40
N GLU A 113 -0.03 20.31 5.26
CA GLU A 113 -0.63 21.21 4.26
C GLU A 113 -1.93 20.64 3.68
N THR A 114 -1.99 19.33 3.46
CA THR A 114 -3.20 18.66 3.00
C THR A 114 -4.29 18.67 4.06
N VAL A 115 -3.98 18.36 5.31
CA VAL A 115 -4.93 18.43 6.42
C VAL A 115 -5.52 19.84 6.54
N ARG A 116 -4.69 20.89 6.51
CA ARG A 116 -5.13 22.30 6.56
C ARG A 116 -6.06 22.63 5.39
N ARG A 117 -5.66 22.27 4.16
CA ARG A 117 -6.45 22.51 2.95
C ARG A 117 -7.81 21.81 3.01
N VAL A 118 -7.83 20.53 3.38
CA VAL A 118 -9.07 19.73 3.48
C VAL A 118 -10.01 20.33 4.52
N ARG A 119 -9.49 20.72 5.70
CA ARG A 119 -10.29 21.41 6.74
C ARG A 119 -10.83 22.75 6.29
N SER A 120 -10.03 23.54 5.57
CA SER A 120 -10.48 24.83 5.02
C SER A 120 -11.59 24.68 3.98
N ALA A 121 -11.65 23.53 3.29
CA ALA A 121 -12.71 23.18 2.35
C ALA A 121 -13.97 22.61 3.03
N GLY A 122 -14.00 22.54 4.36
CA GLY A 122 -15.15 22.07 5.15
C GLY A 122 -15.23 20.57 5.34
N ASP A 123 -14.21 19.82 4.93
CA ASP A 123 -14.10 18.37 5.18
C ASP A 123 -13.20 18.11 6.40
N GLU A 124 -13.31 16.93 7.00
CA GLU A 124 -12.62 16.62 8.26
C GLU A 124 -11.85 15.31 8.14
N PRO A 125 -10.52 15.37 7.92
CA PRO A 125 -9.71 14.16 7.82
C PRO A 125 -9.64 13.49 9.20
N ARG A 126 -9.88 12.19 9.23
CA ARG A 126 -9.95 11.39 10.47
C ARG A 126 -8.97 10.23 10.52
N VAL A 127 -8.58 9.71 9.38
CA VAL A 127 -7.76 8.50 9.28
C VAL A 127 -6.62 8.73 8.30
N LEU A 128 -5.40 8.35 8.69
CA LEU A 128 -4.26 8.18 7.78
C LEU A 128 -3.98 6.68 7.68
N VAL A 129 -4.08 6.12 6.47
CA VAL A 129 -3.59 4.77 6.20
C VAL A 129 -2.17 4.90 5.67
N LEU A 130 -1.21 4.19 6.23
CA LEU A 130 0.18 4.20 5.79
C LEU A 130 0.75 2.78 5.78
N SER A 131 1.89 2.59 5.12
CA SER A 131 2.63 1.33 5.15
C SER A 131 4.08 1.57 5.51
N VAL A 132 4.59 0.83 6.49
CA VAL A 132 6.02 0.81 6.82
C VAL A 132 6.81 -0.13 5.92
N ALA A 133 6.11 -1.02 5.20
CA ALA A 133 6.65 -1.96 4.24
C ALA A 133 5.86 -1.86 2.93
N ASP A 134 6.23 -0.91 2.07
CA ASP A 134 5.39 -0.53 0.92
C ASP A 134 5.52 -1.51 -0.25
N GLU A 135 4.42 -2.19 -0.59
CA GLU A 135 4.36 -3.12 -1.72
C GLU A 135 4.35 -2.44 -3.09
N VAL A 136 4.03 -1.15 -3.16
CA VAL A 136 3.95 -0.46 -4.45
C VAL A 136 5.35 -0.10 -4.92
N THR A 137 6.12 0.57 -4.07
CA THR A 137 7.47 1.04 -4.39
C THR A 137 8.58 0.07 -3.99
N GLY A 138 8.28 -0.95 -3.19
CA GLY A 138 9.25 -1.95 -2.74
C GLY A 138 10.20 -1.42 -1.65
N THR A 139 9.85 -0.33 -0.97
CA THR A 139 10.70 0.34 0.01
C THR A 139 10.20 0.17 1.44
N ALA A 140 11.13 0.15 2.38
CA ALA A 140 10.85 0.30 3.81
C ALA A 140 10.80 1.79 4.22
N ALA A 141 9.97 2.09 5.22
CA ALA A 141 9.95 3.39 5.86
C ALA A 141 11.23 3.63 6.70
N PRO A 142 11.98 4.73 6.47
CA PRO A 142 13.05 5.15 7.38
C PRO A 142 12.48 5.51 8.75
N PRO A 143 13.12 5.08 9.87
CA PRO A 143 12.61 5.36 11.22
C PRO A 143 12.44 6.84 11.53
N GLU A 144 13.34 7.69 11.05
CA GLU A 144 13.31 9.15 11.29
C GLU A 144 12.10 9.78 10.61
N LEU A 145 11.87 9.45 9.34
CA LEU A 145 10.72 9.92 8.58
C LEU A 145 9.41 9.37 9.16
N LEU A 146 9.40 8.11 9.58
CA LEU A 146 8.24 7.52 10.23
C LEU A 146 7.87 8.28 11.51
N HIS A 147 8.87 8.65 12.31
CA HIS A 147 8.67 9.45 13.50
C HIS A 147 8.02 10.80 13.17
N GLU A 148 8.54 11.54 12.19
CA GLU A 148 7.97 12.82 11.75
C GLU A 148 6.52 12.70 11.26
N VAL A 149 6.20 11.67 10.48
CA VAL A 149 4.83 11.40 10.02
C VAL A 149 3.91 11.06 11.20
N CYS A 150 4.38 10.23 12.14
CA CYS A 150 3.61 9.88 13.33
C CYS A 150 3.32 11.11 14.19
N GLU A 151 4.31 11.95 14.45
CA GLU A 151 4.13 13.21 15.19
C GLU A 151 3.13 14.13 14.49
N ALA A 152 3.28 14.34 13.18
CA ALA A 152 2.35 15.16 12.40
C ALA A 152 0.91 14.61 12.44
N ALA A 153 0.74 13.30 12.26
CA ALA A 153 -0.58 12.67 12.28
C ALA A 153 -1.25 12.74 13.65
N VAL A 154 -0.49 12.52 14.74
CA VAL A 154 -1.01 12.61 16.11
C VAL A 154 -1.35 14.04 16.48
N ALA A 155 -0.51 15.02 16.12
CA ALA A 155 -0.79 16.44 16.34
C ALA A 155 -2.10 16.89 15.65
N GLU A 156 -2.40 16.30 14.48
CA GLU A 156 -3.63 16.54 13.75
C GLU A 156 -4.81 15.65 14.21
N GLY A 157 -4.63 14.82 15.23
CA GLY A 157 -5.69 13.99 15.83
C GLY A 157 -6.16 12.84 14.94
N LEU A 158 -5.34 12.42 13.98
CA LEU A 158 -5.67 11.33 13.05
C LEU A 158 -5.56 9.97 13.72
N LEU A 159 -6.43 9.03 13.33
CA LEU A 159 -6.22 7.60 13.55
C LEU A 159 -5.20 7.11 12.52
N LEU A 160 -4.15 6.44 12.98
CA LEU A 160 -3.18 5.78 12.10
C LEU A 160 -3.61 4.33 11.87
N VAL A 161 -3.71 3.93 10.60
CA VAL A 161 -3.83 2.53 10.20
C VAL A 161 -2.53 2.14 9.51
N SER A 162 -1.70 1.38 10.23
CA SER A 162 -0.41 0.89 9.75
C SER A 162 -0.60 -0.45 9.05
N ASP A 163 -0.40 -0.50 7.75
CA ASP A 163 -0.27 -1.76 7.02
C ASP A 163 1.16 -2.29 7.13
N GLU A 164 1.29 -3.45 7.75
CA GLU A 164 2.56 -4.15 7.90
C GLU A 164 2.57 -5.50 7.17
N THR A 165 1.67 -5.70 6.20
CA THR A 165 1.50 -6.94 5.43
C THR A 165 2.82 -7.47 4.85
N TRP A 166 3.70 -6.57 4.38
CA TRP A 166 4.94 -6.94 3.70
C TRP A 166 6.18 -6.92 4.59
N ARG A 167 6.03 -6.67 5.89
CA ARG A 167 7.16 -6.47 6.82
C ARG A 167 8.15 -7.65 6.85
N ASP A 168 7.66 -8.86 6.63
CA ASP A 168 8.46 -10.09 6.70
C ASP A 168 9.11 -10.46 5.34
N THR A 169 9.08 -9.55 4.37
CA THR A 169 9.69 -9.72 3.02
C THR A 169 10.95 -8.89 2.81
N THR A 170 11.52 -8.37 3.89
CA THR A 170 12.75 -7.55 3.88
C THR A 170 13.91 -8.33 3.26
N HIS A 171 14.57 -7.73 2.27
CA HIS A 171 15.66 -8.37 1.51
C HIS A 171 16.94 -8.57 2.32
N ASP A 172 17.18 -7.70 3.30
CA ASP A 172 18.29 -7.78 4.25
C ASP A 172 17.86 -7.16 5.58
N ALA A 173 17.59 -8.02 6.56
CA ALA A 173 17.13 -7.63 7.89
C ALA A 173 18.22 -6.90 8.73
N HIS A 174 19.50 -6.99 8.35
CA HIS A 174 20.57 -6.27 9.02
C HIS A 174 20.72 -4.83 8.52
N GLN A 175 20.31 -4.57 7.27
CA GLN A 175 20.41 -3.24 6.66
C GLN A 175 19.10 -2.47 6.69
N THR A 176 17.96 -3.15 6.79
CA THR A 176 16.63 -2.53 6.77
C THR A 176 15.94 -2.71 8.11
N VAL A 177 15.85 -1.62 8.87
CA VAL A 177 15.14 -1.59 10.15
C VAL A 177 13.69 -1.21 9.90
N LEU A 178 12.77 -2.08 10.30
CA LEU A 178 11.33 -1.81 10.28
C LEU A 178 10.83 -1.58 11.70
N VAL A 179 10.30 -0.39 11.95
CA VAL A 179 9.67 -0.01 13.22
C VAL A 179 8.17 0.15 12.98
N SER A 180 7.35 -0.41 13.85
CA SER A 180 5.90 -0.19 13.79
C SER A 180 5.56 1.23 14.27
N PRO A 181 4.57 1.94 13.69
CA PRO A 181 4.08 3.20 14.27
C PRO A 181 3.55 3.01 15.69
N ALA A 182 3.01 1.81 16.00
CA ALA A 182 2.55 1.48 17.34
C ALA A 182 3.72 1.33 18.33
N GLU A 183 4.87 0.84 17.87
CA GLU A 183 6.10 0.74 18.67
C GLU A 183 6.72 2.13 18.86
N MET A 184 6.79 2.91 17.77
CA MET A 184 7.31 4.28 17.75
C MET A 184 6.59 5.20 18.75
N LEU A 185 5.27 5.07 18.85
CA LEU A 185 4.42 5.92 19.69
C LEU A 185 4.17 5.36 21.10
N ALA A 186 4.63 4.14 21.40
CA ALA A 186 4.43 3.53 22.73
C ALA A 186 5.12 4.31 23.87
N PRO A 187 6.36 4.82 23.72
CA PRO A 187 7.02 5.58 24.79
C PRO A 187 6.30 6.86 25.19
N THR A 188 5.55 7.49 24.27
CA THR A 188 4.78 8.71 24.53
C THR A 188 3.33 8.41 24.95
N GLY A 189 2.92 7.14 24.97
CA GLY A 189 1.54 6.72 25.26
C GLY A 189 0.53 7.07 24.17
N GLN A 190 1.02 7.42 22.97
CA GLN A 190 0.20 7.82 21.82
C GLN A 190 -0.10 6.65 20.87
N ASP A 191 0.37 5.44 21.19
CA ASP A 191 0.06 4.19 20.48
C ASP A 191 -1.43 3.84 20.51
N ALA A 192 -2.21 4.45 21.42
CA ALA A 192 -3.67 4.39 21.47
C ALA A 192 -4.38 4.84 20.17
N HIS A 193 -3.64 5.47 19.24
CA HIS A 193 -4.11 5.94 17.94
C HIS A 193 -3.73 5.02 16.76
N VAL A 194 -3.03 3.91 16.99
CA VAL A 194 -2.51 3.06 15.91
C VAL A 194 -3.22 1.71 15.85
N VAL A 195 -3.85 1.43 14.71
CA VAL A 195 -4.29 0.07 14.34
C VAL A 195 -3.26 -0.52 13.41
N VAL A 196 -2.79 -1.74 13.68
CA VAL A 196 -1.83 -2.44 12.83
C VAL A 196 -2.55 -3.52 12.04
N LEU A 197 -2.42 -3.52 10.72
CA LEU A 197 -2.94 -4.53 9.80
C LEU A 197 -1.82 -5.45 9.30
N ALA A 198 -2.15 -6.71 9.07
CA ALA A 198 -1.31 -7.64 8.34
C ALA A 198 -2.17 -8.63 7.54
N ASP A 199 -1.75 -8.97 6.33
CA ASP A 199 -2.36 -10.02 5.52
C ASP A 199 -1.35 -11.16 5.27
N LEU A 200 -1.66 -12.36 5.74
CA LEU A 200 -0.73 -13.49 5.61
C LEU A 200 -0.71 -14.11 4.22
N GLY A 201 -1.74 -13.87 3.39
CA GLY A 201 -1.86 -14.49 2.07
C GLY A 201 -1.15 -13.70 0.96
N ARG A 202 -1.18 -12.37 1.04
CA ARG A 202 -0.72 -11.48 -0.05
C ARG A 202 0.77 -11.58 -0.38
N PRO A 203 1.68 -11.65 0.60
CA PRO A 203 3.08 -11.90 0.28
C PRO A 203 3.31 -13.30 -0.31
N ALA A 204 2.49 -14.27 0.09
CA ALA A 204 2.66 -15.69 -0.25
C ALA A 204 2.08 -16.10 -1.61
N SER A 205 1.11 -15.37 -2.17
CA SER A 205 0.50 -15.69 -3.46
C SER A 205 0.28 -14.46 -4.35
N PRO A 206 0.77 -14.46 -5.61
CA PRO A 206 0.44 -13.43 -6.61
C PRO A 206 -1.06 -13.35 -6.94
N SER A 207 -1.80 -14.46 -6.81
CA SER A 207 -3.25 -14.51 -7.08
C SER A 207 -4.10 -14.08 -5.88
N GLY A 208 -3.50 -13.85 -4.71
CA GLY A 208 -4.21 -13.44 -3.50
C GLY A 208 -5.18 -14.49 -2.92
N GLU A 209 -5.09 -15.76 -3.35
CA GLU A 209 -6.01 -16.81 -2.88
C GLU A 209 -5.88 -17.09 -1.38
N ALA A 210 -7.04 -17.10 -0.70
CA ALA A 210 -7.30 -17.55 0.68
C ALA A 210 -6.25 -17.13 1.72
N GLY A 211 -6.08 -15.81 1.89
CA GLY A 211 -5.34 -15.23 2.99
C GLY A 211 -6.07 -15.26 4.33
N VAL A 212 -5.41 -14.73 5.35
CA VAL A 212 -6.02 -14.39 6.64
C VAL A 212 -5.54 -12.98 6.97
N GLY A 213 -6.50 -12.06 7.09
CA GLY A 213 -6.26 -10.72 7.59
C GLY A 213 -6.24 -10.70 9.11
N LEU A 214 -5.30 -9.93 9.67
CA LEU A 214 -5.17 -9.68 11.09
C LEU A 214 -5.17 -8.18 11.36
N ALA A 215 -5.82 -7.75 12.43
CA ALA A 215 -5.74 -6.39 12.93
C ALA A 215 -5.44 -6.39 14.44
N ARG A 216 -4.44 -5.62 14.85
CA ARG A 216 -4.12 -5.34 16.26
C ARG A 216 -4.69 -3.97 16.63
N PHE A 217 -5.45 -3.94 17.72
CA PHE A 217 -5.98 -2.72 18.33
C PHE A 217 -5.23 -2.38 19.61
N PRO A 218 -5.11 -1.09 19.98
CA PRO A 218 -4.57 -0.70 21.28
C PRO A 218 -5.40 -1.24 22.45
N SER A 219 -4.77 -1.51 23.58
CA SER A 219 -5.40 -2.14 24.75
C SER A 219 -6.26 -1.19 25.59
N ALA A 220 -6.12 0.13 25.40
CA ALA A 220 -6.76 1.15 26.21
C ALA A 220 -7.38 2.28 25.38
N GLY A 221 -8.12 3.15 26.07
CA GLY A 221 -8.60 4.43 25.52
C GLY A 221 -9.49 4.30 24.29
N ARG A 222 -9.28 5.20 23.33
CA ARG A 222 -10.04 5.24 22.06
C ARG A 222 -9.77 4.00 21.21
N GLY A 223 -8.53 3.51 21.16
CA GLY A 223 -8.14 2.33 20.39
C GLY A 223 -8.87 1.06 20.85
N ARG A 224 -9.03 0.85 22.17
CA ARG A 224 -9.81 -0.28 22.70
C ARG A 224 -11.27 -0.23 22.25
N ARG A 225 -11.92 0.94 22.38
CA ARG A 225 -13.32 1.13 21.97
C ARG A 225 -13.51 0.92 20.46
N LEU A 226 -12.53 1.34 19.67
CA LEU A 226 -12.51 1.07 18.23
C LEU A 226 -12.46 -0.45 17.96
N GLY A 227 -11.58 -1.18 18.66
CA GLY A 227 -11.50 -2.64 18.55
C GLY A 227 -12.79 -3.35 18.94
N GLU A 228 -13.44 -2.93 20.03
CA GLU A 228 -14.74 -3.45 20.46
C GLU A 228 -15.81 -3.29 19.36
N ARG A 229 -15.91 -2.09 18.75
CA ARG A 229 -16.83 -1.83 17.63
C ARG A 229 -16.49 -2.64 16.39
N VAL A 230 -15.20 -2.78 16.04
CA VAL A 230 -14.80 -3.62 14.91
C VAL A 230 -15.19 -5.08 15.16
N HIS A 231 -15.04 -5.59 16.38
CA HIS A 231 -15.51 -6.93 16.73
C HIS A 231 -17.04 -7.07 16.61
N GLU A 232 -17.81 -6.07 17.03
CA GLU A 232 -19.26 -6.03 16.84
C GLU A 232 -19.64 -6.06 15.36
N LEU A 233 -19.00 -5.24 14.53
CA LEU A 233 -19.22 -5.21 13.08
C LEU A 233 -18.88 -6.55 12.43
N LEU A 234 -17.72 -7.13 12.72
CA LEU A 234 -17.33 -8.44 12.17
C LEU A 234 -18.28 -9.56 12.64
N THR A 235 -18.81 -9.46 13.86
CA THR A 235 -19.81 -10.40 14.38
C THR A 235 -21.14 -10.25 13.62
N ALA A 236 -21.55 -9.02 13.30
CA ALA A 236 -22.75 -8.77 12.52
C ALA A 236 -22.60 -9.26 11.06
N LEU A 237 -21.44 -9.00 10.45
CA LEU A 237 -21.13 -9.37 9.07
C LEU A 237 -20.92 -10.88 8.88
N ARG A 238 -20.43 -11.58 9.91
CA ARG A 238 -20.09 -13.01 9.90
C ARG A 238 -19.29 -13.44 8.65
N PRO A 239 -18.15 -12.79 8.36
CA PRO A 239 -17.38 -13.16 7.18
C PRO A 239 -16.90 -14.60 7.28
N ALA A 240 -17.03 -15.34 6.18
CA ALA A 240 -16.64 -16.74 6.12
C ALA A 240 -15.11 -16.85 6.08
N LEU A 241 -14.51 -17.41 7.14
CA LEU A 241 -13.10 -17.75 7.19
C LEU A 241 -12.95 -19.27 7.16
N SER A 242 -12.19 -19.79 6.19
CA SER A 242 -11.93 -21.22 6.12
C SER A 242 -11.17 -21.70 7.36
N GLY A 243 -11.65 -22.78 7.99
CA GLY A 243 -10.95 -23.42 9.11
C GLY A 243 -9.54 -23.90 8.72
N THR A 244 -9.34 -24.32 7.47
CA THR A 244 -8.01 -24.73 6.97
C THR A 244 -7.07 -23.54 6.83
N ALA A 245 -7.55 -22.43 6.24
CA ALA A 245 -6.77 -21.21 6.09
C ALA A 245 -6.38 -20.64 7.46
N ALA A 246 -7.31 -20.67 8.41
CA ALA A 246 -7.09 -20.17 9.75
C ALA A 246 -6.15 -21.06 10.59
N ALA A 247 -6.21 -22.39 10.44
CA ALA A 247 -5.24 -23.30 11.05
C ALA A 247 -3.84 -23.14 10.44
N ALA A 248 -3.74 -22.99 9.12
CA ALA A 248 -2.48 -22.71 8.43
C ALA A 248 -1.89 -21.36 8.87
N ALA A 249 -2.71 -20.32 8.99
CA ALA A 249 -2.32 -19.03 9.52
C ALA A 249 -1.82 -19.13 10.97
N ALA A 250 -2.53 -19.82 11.85
CA ALA A 250 -2.10 -20.03 13.23
C ALA A 250 -0.73 -20.72 13.29
N GLY A 251 -0.53 -21.78 12.50
CA GLY A 251 0.76 -22.45 12.35
C GLY A 251 1.87 -21.53 11.83
N ALA A 252 1.60 -20.75 10.77
CA ALA A 252 2.55 -19.82 10.17
C ALA A 252 2.95 -18.67 11.13
N LEU A 253 2.02 -18.23 11.98
CA LEU A 253 2.23 -17.22 13.01
C LEU A 253 3.02 -17.74 14.22
N THR A 254 3.20 -19.06 14.38
CA THR A 254 4.12 -19.59 15.40
C THR A 254 5.59 -19.36 15.04
N GLU A 255 5.88 -19.13 13.76
CA GLU A 255 7.22 -18.85 13.24
C GLU A 255 8.28 -19.88 13.65
N SER A 256 7.99 -21.16 13.39
CA SER A 256 8.97 -22.24 13.55
C SER A 256 10.29 -21.91 12.84
N ALA A 257 11.41 -22.38 13.38
CA ALA A 257 12.74 -22.05 12.86
C ALA A 257 12.86 -22.30 11.35
N GLY A 258 12.46 -23.49 10.88
CA GLY A 258 12.52 -23.82 9.45
C GLY A 258 11.62 -22.95 8.56
N LEU A 259 10.53 -22.37 9.08
CA LEU A 259 9.70 -21.43 8.32
C LEU A 259 10.31 -20.02 8.30
N ARG A 260 10.95 -19.58 9.39
CA ARG A 260 11.74 -18.33 9.40
C ARG A 260 12.92 -18.41 8.44
N ASP A 261 13.65 -19.51 8.44
CA ASP A 261 14.80 -19.72 7.55
C ASP A 261 14.37 -19.71 6.08
N ARG A 262 13.26 -20.40 5.75
CA ARG A 262 12.68 -20.36 4.40
C ARG A 262 12.24 -18.97 3.97
N ARG A 263 11.54 -18.22 4.84
CA ARG A 263 11.11 -16.85 4.55
C ARG A 263 12.32 -15.94 4.31
N SER A 264 13.33 -16.03 5.16
CA SER A 264 14.57 -15.26 5.01
C SER A 264 15.28 -15.58 3.70
N ALA A 265 15.47 -16.87 3.38
CA ALA A 265 16.07 -17.30 2.12
C ALA A 265 15.28 -16.82 0.90
N GLN A 266 13.94 -16.91 0.95
CA GLN A 266 13.07 -16.40 -0.12
C GLN A 266 13.20 -14.88 -0.27
N ALA A 267 13.15 -14.11 0.82
CA ALA A 267 13.27 -12.66 0.78
C ALA A 267 14.64 -12.22 0.24
N HIS A 268 15.73 -12.90 0.62
CA HIS A 268 17.06 -12.68 0.07
C HIS A 268 17.13 -12.97 -1.45
N ALA A 269 16.54 -14.08 -1.90
CA ALA A 269 16.50 -14.45 -3.32
C ALA A 269 15.68 -13.45 -4.14
N THR A 270 14.47 -13.11 -3.69
CA THR A 270 13.63 -12.08 -4.32
C THR A 270 14.34 -10.72 -4.34
N GLY A 271 15.08 -10.38 -3.28
CA GLY A 271 15.85 -9.14 -3.22
C GLY A 271 16.95 -9.04 -4.27
N ARG A 272 17.58 -10.15 -4.65
CA ARG A 272 18.56 -10.17 -5.75
C ARG A 272 17.89 -9.87 -7.10
N LEU A 273 16.71 -10.46 -7.34
CA LEU A 273 15.92 -10.20 -8.55
C LEU A 273 15.42 -8.75 -8.60
N ALA A 274 14.90 -8.23 -7.48
CA ALA A 274 14.42 -6.86 -7.38
C ALA A 274 15.54 -5.84 -7.62
N ARG A 275 16.74 -6.08 -7.09
CA ARG A 275 17.92 -5.27 -7.36
C ARG A 275 18.35 -5.33 -8.83
N ALA A 276 18.35 -6.50 -9.45
CA ALA A 276 18.68 -6.62 -10.87
C ALA A 276 17.69 -5.84 -11.76
N LEU A 277 16.39 -5.95 -11.46
CA LEU A 277 15.34 -5.20 -12.15
C LEU A 277 15.45 -3.69 -11.93
N HIS A 278 15.74 -3.25 -10.69
CA HIS A 278 16.03 -1.86 -10.35
C HIS A 278 17.22 -1.30 -11.15
N CYS A 279 18.31 -2.07 -11.26
CA CYS A 279 19.47 -1.69 -12.05
C CYS A 279 19.09 -1.53 -13.55
N ALA A 280 18.32 -2.45 -14.12
CA ALA A 280 17.88 -2.38 -15.52
C ALA A 280 17.02 -1.11 -15.78
N VAL A 281 16.06 -0.83 -14.90
CA VAL A 281 15.19 0.36 -14.96
C VAL A 281 16.01 1.66 -14.86
N THR A 282 16.92 1.74 -13.89
CA THR A 282 17.71 2.96 -13.67
C THR A 282 18.82 3.17 -14.70
N GLU A 283 19.27 2.12 -15.39
CA GLU A 283 20.18 2.18 -16.53
C GLU A 283 19.53 2.68 -17.81
N ALA A 284 18.28 2.27 -18.07
CA ALA A 284 17.45 2.89 -19.10
C ALA A 284 17.16 4.38 -18.79
N GLY A 285 17.48 4.83 -17.57
CA GLY A 285 17.42 6.21 -17.14
C GLY A 285 16.13 6.59 -16.43
N ALA A 286 15.20 5.65 -16.22
CA ALA A 286 14.01 5.90 -15.40
C ALA A 286 14.39 6.19 -13.95
N LEU A 287 13.51 6.91 -13.24
CA LEU A 287 13.66 7.09 -11.78
C LEU A 287 13.01 5.89 -11.09
N CYS A 288 13.70 5.30 -10.13
CA CYS A 288 13.19 4.17 -9.36
C CYS A 288 13.88 4.14 -7.99
N ARG A 289 13.08 4.07 -6.93
CA ARG A 289 13.60 3.88 -5.57
C ARG A 289 14.28 2.52 -5.47
N SER A 290 15.33 2.42 -4.65
CA SER A 290 16.01 1.15 -4.44
C SER A 290 15.12 0.23 -3.61
N PRO A 291 14.82 -0.99 -4.10
CA PRO A 291 13.94 -1.89 -3.37
C PRO A 291 14.70 -2.50 -2.18
N SER A 292 14.05 -2.54 -1.02
CA SER A 292 14.57 -3.14 0.22
C SER A 292 13.69 -4.28 0.75
N LEU A 293 12.51 -4.47 0.15
CA LEU A 293 11.56 -5.52 0.51
C LEU A 293 10.66 -5.92 -0.65
N GLY A 294 9.90 -6.98 -0.45
CA GLY A 294 8.88 -7.42 -1.39
C GLY A 294 9.45 -7.87 -2.73
N ARG A 295 8.61 -7.82 -3.77
CA ARG A 295 8.92 -8.34 -5.11
C ARG A 295 8.67 -7.34 -6.24
N TYR A 296 8.52 -6.06 -5.91
CA TYR A 296 8.14 -5.04 -6.87
C TYR A 296 9.19 -3.93 -6.95
N VAL A 297 9.30 -3.33 -8.12
CA VAL A 297 9.95 -2.03 -8.32
C VAL A 297 8.97 -1.07 -8.98
N TYR A 298 9.13 0.22 -8.71
CA TYR A 298 8.23 1.25 -9.21
C TYR A 298 9.00 2.30 -10.01
N ALA A 299 8.83 2.24 -11.32
CA ALA A 299 9.57 3.03 -12.28
C ALA A 299 8.76 4.25 -12.73
N ASP A 300 9.41 5.41 -12.74
CA ASP A 300 8.91 6.65 -13.33
C ASP A 300 9.66 6.93 -14.64
N LEU A 301 8.89 6.87 -15.74
CA LEU A 301 9.35 7.09 -17.10
C LEU A 301 8.90 8.47 -17.64
N ASP A 302 8.40 9.37 -16.80
CA ASP A 302 7.80 10.63 -17.26
C ASP A 302 8.81 11.53 -17.98
N ARG A 303 10.09 11.42 -17.63
CA ARG A 303 11.19 12.09 -18.35
C ARG A 303 11.29 11.70 -19.84
N PHE A 304 10.71 10.58 -20.24
CA PHE A 304 10.68 10.07 -21.61
C PHE A 304 9.38 10.39 -22.34
N ARG A 305 8.48 11.21 -21.74
CA ARG A 305 7.17 11.57 -22.30
C ARG A 305 7.21 11.93 -23.79
N PRO A 306 8.12 12.79 -24.30
CA PRO A 306 8.13 13.11 -25.73
C PRO A 306 8.38 11.89 -26.63
N ARG A 307 9.22 10.95 -26.19
CA ARG A 307 9.56 9.73 -26.95
C ARG A 307 8.47 8.69 -26.87
N LEU A 308 7.92 8.48 -25.69
CA LEU A 308 6.78 7.61 -25.48
C LEU A 308 5.58 8.11 -26.29
N ALA A 309 5.34 9.42 -26.33
CA ALA A 309 4.29 10.02 -27.14
C ALA A 309 4.48 9.78 -28.65
N ALA A 310 5.72 9.80 -29.16
CA ALA A 310 6.01 9.46 -30.56
C ALA A 310 5.66 8.00 -30.90
N ARG A 311 5.65 7.12 -29.90
CA ARG A 311 5.20 5.72 -30.00
C ARG A 311 3.71 5.53 -29.66
N GLY A 312 2.95 6.62 -29.52
CA GLY A 312 1.54 6.59 -29.12
C GLY A 312 1.29 6.35 -27.62
N ILE A 313 2.33 6.21 -26.81
CA ILE A 313 2.24 6.00 -25.36
C ILE A 313 2.19 7.35 -24.66
N THR A 314 0.98 7.80 -24.33
CA THR A 314 0.73 9.16 -23.79
C THR A 314 0.26 9.18 -22.34
N ASP A 315 -0.05 8.00 -21.79
CA ASP A 315 -0.59 7.81 -20.44
C ASP A 315 -0.21 6.43 -19.87
N ALA A 316 -0.38 6.26 -18.56
CA ALA A 316 -0.08 5.04 -17.82
C ALA A 316 -0.81 3.79 -18.35
N PRO A 317 -2.10 3.84 -18.74
CA PRO A 317 -2.78 2.68 -19.32
C PRO A 317 -2.14 2.21 -20.63
N ARG A 318 -1.70 3.13 -21.51
CA ARG A 318 -0.99 2.75 -22.74
C ARG A 318 0.42 2.25 -22.46
N LEU A 319 1.11 2.82 -21.46
CA LEU A 319 2.41 2.33 -21.03
C LEU A 319 2.31 0.90 -20.48
N GLU A 320 1.30 0.64 -19.65
CA GLU A 320 0.99 -0.70 -19.14
C GLU A 320 0.72 -1.65 -20.31
N ALA A 321 -0.16 -1.30 -21.25
CA ALA A 321 -0.48 -2.15 -22.38
C ALA A 321 0.76 -2.47 -23.25
N ALA A 322 1.63 -1.49 -23.49
CA ALA A 322 2.87 -1.70 -24.24
C ALA A 322 3.82 -2.65 -23.53
N LEU A 323 4.04 -2.46 -22.23
CA LEU A 323 4.90 -3.33 -21.42
C LEU A 323 4.29 -4.73 -21.27
N VAL A 324 2.97 -4.84 -21.12
CA VAL A 324 2.30 -6.14 -21.07
C VAL A 324 2.42 -6.90 -22.38
N GLY A 325 2.32 -6.20 -23.52
CA GLY A 325 2.54 -6.79 -24.84
C GLY A 325 3.97 -7.32 -25.04
N ALA A 326 4.96 -6.66 -24.44
CA ALA A 326 6.37 -7.01 -24.62
C ALA A 326 6.93 -7.97 -23.56
N LEU A 327 6.43 -7.89 -22.33
CA LEU A 327 6.97 -8.58 -21.15
C LEU A 327 5.96 -9.54 -20.51
N GLY A 328 4.71 -9.59 -20.95
CA GLY A 328 3.65 -10.39 -20.32
C GLY A 328 2.97 -9.68 -19.14
N PRO A 329 2.20 -10.37 -18.28
CA PRO A 329 1.30 -9.76 -17.29
C PRO A 329 2.03 -9.17 -16.05
N TYR A 330 3.30 -8.79 -16.18
CA TYR A 330 4.17 -8.39 -15.06
C TYR A 330 4.32 -6.88 -14.88
N ALA A 331 3.55 -6.09 -15.64
CA ALA A 331 3.54 -4.63 -15.57
C ALA A 331 2.16 -4.10 -15.19
N GLU A 332 2.13 -3.16 -14.24
CA GLU A 332 0.92 -2.48 -13.79
C GLU A 332 1.14 -0.96 -13.78
N GLY A 333 0.36 -0.21 -14.54
CA GLY A 333 0.51 1.23 -14.66
C GLY A 333 0.19 1.97 -13.35
N GLY A 334 0.86 3.09 -13.11
CA GLY A 334 0.75 3.90 -11.90
C GLY A 334 -0.69 4.30 -11.54
N HIS A 335 -1.54 4.49 -12.56
CA HIS A 335 -2.97 4.81 -12.40
C HIS A 335 -3.76 3.79 -11.56
N ARG A 336 -3.27 2.54 -11.44
CA ARG A 336 -3.85 1.51 -10.56
C ARG A 336 -3.55 1.74 -9.07
N PHE A 337 -2.54 2.54 -8.77
CA PHE A 337 -2.03 2.86 -7.43
C PHE A 337 -2.34 4.32 -7.02
N GLY A 338 -3.29 4.93 -7.73
CA GLY A 338 -3.78 6.28 -7.46
C GLY A 338 -3.10 7.38 -8.26
N ASP A 339 -2.13 7.08 -9.13
CA ASP A 339 -1.45 8.13 -9.91
C ASP A 339 -2.42 8.79 -10.89
N HIS A 340 -2.13 10.04 -11.21
CA HIS A 340 -2.80 10.69 -12.31
C HIS A 340 -2.55 9.88 -13.59
N PRO A 341 -3.59 9.54 -14.40
CA PRO A 341 -3.43 8.65 -15.55
C PRO A 341 -2.36 9.10 -16.56
N ARG A 342 -2.04 10.40 -16.64
CA ARG A 342 -0.99 10.92 -17.53
C ARG A 342 0.44 10.73 -17.01
N GLU A 343 0.64 10.38 -15.74
CA GLU A 343 1.97 10.12 -15.18
C GLU A 343 2.47 8.76 -15.67
N LEU A 344 3.59 8.75 -16.38
CA LEU A 344 4.11 7.55 -17.05
C LEU A 344 4.90 6.68 -16.08
N ARG A 345 4.21 6.18 -15.05
CA ARG A 345 4.76 5.30 -14.02
C ARG A 345 4.24 3.88 -14.17
N VAL A 346 5.04 2.91 -13.73
CA VAL A 346 4.71 1.49 -13.81
C VAL A 346 5.35 0.71 -12.66
N ARG A 347 4.60 -0.21 -12.07
CA ARG A 347 5.11 -1.24 -11.16
C ARG A 347 5.47 -2.49 -11.96
N LEU A 348 6.66 -3.03 -11.74
CA LEU A 348 7.14 -4.29 -12.33
C LEU A 348 7.37 -5.32 -11.22
N THR A 349 6.98 -6.58 -11.43
CA THR A 349 7.24 -7.69 -10.48
C THR A 349 8.49 -8.48 -10.84
N THR A 350 9.22 -8.96 -9.83
CA THR A 350 10.34 -9.89 -10.05
C THR A 350 9.91 -11.22 -10.66
N ASP A 351 8.62 -11.54 -10.64
CA ASP A 351 8.10 -12.78 -11.25
C ASP A 351 8.47 -12.86 -12.74
N LEU A 352 8.60 -11.71 -13.41
CA LEU A 352 9.06 -11.60 -14.79
C LEU A 352 10.43 -12.26 -15.04
N LEU A 353 11.28 -12.34 -14.01
CA LEU A 353 12.63 -12.92 -14.08
C LEU A 353 12.65 -14.40 -13.67
N THR A 354 11.52 -14.98 -13.26
CA THR A 354 11.46 -16.34 -12.71
C THR A 354 10.57 -17.26 -13.51
N THR A 355 9.70 -16.71 -14.35
CA THR A 355 8.87 -17.49 -15.26
C THR A 355 9.62 -17.71 -16.57
N THR A 356 9.93 -18.96 -16.89
CA THR A 356 10.27 -19.33 -18.27
C THR A 356 9.14 -18.85 -19.18
N PRO A 357 9.41 -18.22 -20.34
CA PRO A 357 8.36 -17.81 -21.27
C PRO A 357 7.64 -19.04 -21.81
N ALA A 358 6.62 -19.50 -21.09
CA ALA A 358 5.70 -20.50 -21.58
C ALA A 358 4.90 -19.84 -22.71
N ALA A 359 4.94 -20.47 -23.88
CA ALA A 359 4.17 -20.09 -25.06
C ALA A 359 2.76 -19.60 -24.67
N THR A 360 2.44 -18.40 -25.14
CA THR A 360 1.11 -17.77 -25.04
C THR A 360 0.00 -18.76 -25.36
N ALA A 361 -0.70 -19.24 -24.34
CA ALA A 361 -2.07 -19.68 -24.45
C ALA A 361 -2.97 -18.50 -24.04
N PRO A 362 -4.02 -18.17 -24.80
CA PRO A 362 -4.86 -17.02 -24.50
C PRO A 362 -5.60 -17.27 -23.18
N HIS A 363 -5.27 -16.51 -22.15
CA HIS A 363 -6.15 -16.39 -20.99
C HIS A 363 -7.41 -15.65 -21.43
N ALA A 364 -8.48 -16.44 -21.59
CA ALA A 364 -9.83 -15.95 -21.79
C ALA A 364 -10.15 -14.95 -20.67
N GLY A 365 -10.42 -13.71 -21.07
CA GLY A 365 -10.90 -12.67 -20.18
C GLY A 365 -12.19 -13.14 -19.50
N ALA A 366 -12.12 -13.31 -18.17
CA ALA A 366 -13.31 -13.35 -17.34
C ALA A 366 -13.89 -11.93 -17.31
N ALA A 367 -14.66 -11.58 -18.34
CA ALA A 367 -15.67 -10.54 -18.22
C ALA A 367 -16.63 -10.95 -17.10
N PRO A 368 -17.07 -10.02 -16.24
CA PRO A 368 -18.07 -10.35 -15.22
C PRO A 368 -19.35 -10.77 -15.95
N GLY A 369 -19.73 -12.04 -15.75
CA GLY A 369 -20.94 -12.60 -16.32
C GLY A 369 -22.15 -11.77 -15.89
N GLY A 370 -22.76 -11.10 -16.87
CA GLY A 370 -24.10 -10.56 -16.74
C GLY A 370 -25.06 -11.70 -16.46
N SER A 371 -25.54 -11.77 -15.21
CA SER A 371 -26.66 -12.64 -14.86
C SER A 371 -27.88 -12.19 -15.67
N ARG A 372 -28.31 -13.06 -16.59
CA ARG A 372 -29.60 -12.96 -17.28
C ARG A 372 -30.71 -13.09 -16.24
N ALA A 373 -31.28 -11.96 -15.84
CA ALA A 373 -32.59 -11.95 -15.18
C ALA A 373 -33.68 -12.29 -16.23
N GLY A 374 -34.39 -13.39 -16.02
CA GLY A 374 -35.64 -13.71 -16.72
C GLY A 374 -36.78 -12.77 -16.29
N PRO A 375 -37.89 -12.73 -17.05
CA PRO A 375 -38.81 -11.61 -17.07
C PRO A 375 -39.79 -11.62 -15.89
N VAL A 376 -40.01 -10.44 -15.28
CA VAL A 376 -41.15 -10.18 -14.40
C VAL A 376 -42.19 -9.40 -15.21
N PRO A 377 -43.48 -9.79 -15.23
CA PRO A 377 -44.47 -9.21 -16.13
C PRO A 377 -45.07 -7.90 -15.61
N GLY A 378 -45.17 -6.92 -16.53
CA GLY A 378 -46.34 -6.06 -16.76
C GLY A 378 -46.89 -5.18 -15.64
N GLY A 379 -46.78 -3.85 -15.80
CA GLY A 379 -47.51 -2.89 -14.97
C GLY A 379 -47.39 -1.41 -15.37
N SER A 380 -48.03 -1.04 -16.49
CA SER A 380 -48.63 0.28 -16.82
C SER A 380 -47.86 1.62 -16.72
N ARG A 381 -47.54 2.15 -17.91
CA ARG A 381 -47.71 3.53 -18.45
C ARG A 381 -47.96 4.73 -17.50
N ALA A 382 -47.07 5.74 -17.63
CA ALA A 382 -47.34 7.17 -17.95
C ALA A 382 -45.96 7.83 -18.25
N GLY A 383 -45.65 8.33 -19.45
CA GLY A 383 -46.08 9.64 -19.99
C GLY A 383 -45.00 10.72 -19.70
N PRO A 384 -44.32 11.32 -20.69
CA PRO A 384 -43.11 12.12 -20.48
C PRO A 384 -43.39 13.60 -20.23
N VAL A 385 -42.53 14.27 -19.46
CA VAL A 385 -42.41 15.74 -19.45
C VAL A 385 -40.99 16.12 -19.84
N ALA A 386 -40.94 16.98 -20.86
CA ALA A 386 -39.76 17.50 -21.49
C ALA A 386 -39.11 18.63 -20.68
N GLY A 387 -37.79 18.75 -20.86
CA GLY A 387 -37.23 20.01 -21.35
C GLY A 387 -36.24 20.74 -20.45
N ARG A 388 -35.14 21.15 -21.12
CA ARG A 388 -34.23 22.29 -20.85
C ARG A 388 -33.09 22.02 -19.86
N ASP A 389 -31.86 22.47 -20.06
CA ASP A 389 -31.14 23.13 -21.16
C ASP A 389 -29.63 22.94 -20.87
N GLY A 390 -28.79 23.10 -21.90
CA GLY A 390 -27.34 22.84 -21.89
C GLY A 390 -26.47 23.86 -21.13
N PRO A 391 -25.12 23.72 -21.24
CA PRO A 391 -24.15 24.28 -20.32
C PRO A 391 -23.72 25.70 -20.68
N ALA A 392 -23.35 26.51 -19.68
CA ALA A 392 -22.75 27.83 -19.87
C ALA A 392 -21.26 27.82 -19.50
N ASP A 393 -20.47 27.97 -20.54
CA ASP A 393 -19.06 28.32 -20.60
C ASP A 393 -18.90 29.82 -20.28
N LEU A 394 -17.97 30.20 -19.39
CA LEU A 394 -17.57 31.60 -19.20
C LEU A 394 -16.06 31.72 -19.05
N THR A 395 -15.46 32.16 -20.15
CA THR A 395 -14.11 32.68 -20.26
C THR A 395 -14.15 34.21 -20.18
N THR A 396 -13.43 34.78 -19.22
CA THR A 396 -12.93 36.18 -19.19
C THR A 396 -11.75 36.17 -18.21
N GLY A 397 -10.51 36.56 -18.52
CA GLY A 397 -10.07 37.66 -19.38
C GLY A 397 -9.69 38.86 -18.49
N GLY A 398 -8.48 38.87 -17.92
CA GLY A 398 -7.97 40.00 -17.13
C GLY A 398 -6.47 39.89 -16.83
N ARG A 399 -5.65 40.68 -17.53
CA ARG A 399 -4.19 40.86 -17.32
C ARG A 399 -3.92 41.84 -16.15
N PRO A 400 -2.70 41.85 -15.57
CA PRO A 400 -2.40 42.41 -14.26
C PRO A 400 -1.88 43.86 -14.33
N PRO A 401 -1.75 44.57 -13.20
CA PRO A 401 -0.87 45.72 -13.10
C PRO A 401 0.53 45.35 -12.61
N SER A 402 1.49 46.00 -13.25
CA SER A 402 2.92 46.03 -13.02
C SER A 402 3.33 47.03 -11.92
N GLY A 403 4.46 46.75 -11.25
CA GLY A 403 5.43 47.77 -10.83
C GLY A 403 5.71 47.85 -9.33
N GLY A 404 7.00 47.83 -8.95
CA GLY A 404 7.44 48.33 -7.65
C GLY A 404 8.67 47.63 -7.04
N SER A 405 9.85 48.00 -7.50
CA SER A 405 11.18 47.67 -6.97
C SER A 405 11.42 48.17 -5.53
N GLY A 406 12.17 47.41 -4.73
CA GLY A 406 12.84 47.90 -3.52
C GLY A 406 13.77 46.84 -2.93
N GLY A 407 15.09 47.10 -2.92
CA GLY A 407 16.12 46.13 -2.55
C GLY A 407 16.66 46.22 -1.11
N GLY A 408 17.13 45.06 -0.62
CA GLY A 408 18.23 44.81 0.34
C GLY A 408 18.09 45.32 1.79
N PRO A 409 18.92 44.85 2.75
CA PRO A 409 20.04 43.88 2.64
C PRO A 409 20.01 42.70 3.64
N ALA A 410 20.98 41.79 3.47
CA ALA A 410 21.32 40.65 4.33
C ALA A 410 21.84 41.05 5.74
N PRO A 411 21.86 40.12 6.71
CA PRO A 411 23.11 39.39 7.05
C PRO A 411 22.81 37.91 7.42
N GLY A 412 23.72 36.97 7.64
CA GLY A 412 25.17 36.91 7.79
C GLY A 412 25.54 35.45 8.06
N ALA A 413 26.77 35.08 7.68
CA ALA A 413 27.29 33.72 7.72
C ALA A 413 27.44 33.14 9.14
N GLY A 414 27.16 31.85 9.28
CA GLY A 414 27.56 31.02 10.41
C GLY A 414 27.97 29.63 9.92
N ALA A 415 29.27 29.37 9.93
CA ALA A 415 29.89 28.11 9.56
C ALA A 415 29.97 27.16 10.78
N GLY A 416 29.72 25.87 10.57
CA GLY A 416 29.91 24.78 11.56
C GLY A 416 29.43 23.44 10.99
N PRO A 417 30.06 22.31 11.34
CA PRO A 417 30.58 21.36 10.33
C PRO A 417 29.63 20.26 9.89
N ALA A 418 29.87 19.80 8.67
CA ALA A 418 29.22 18.68 8.01
C ALA A 418 29.76 17.30 8.48
N SER A 419 28.83 16.39 8.75
CA SER A 419 28.96 14.93 8.64
C SER A 419 27.54 14.37 8.52
N GLY A 420 27.12 13.50 7.62
CA GLY A 420 27.72 12.73 6.54
C GLY A 420 26.58 11.84 5.99
N ALA A 421 26.73 11.33 4.76
CA ALA A 421 25.78 10.53 3.97
C ALA A 421 24.68 11.31 3.22
N GLY A 422 25.07 11.95 2.11
CA GLY A 422 24.14 12.31 1.03
C GLY A 422 23.92 11.11 0.08
N PRO A 423 22.78 11.04 -0.64
CA PRO A 423 22.50 9.95 -1.56
C PRO A 423 23.40 10.07 -2.80
N ALA A 424 23.94 8.94 -3.26
CA ALA A 424 24.81 8.85 -4.44
C ALA A 424 24.03 9.09 -5.75
N SER A 425 23.65 10.35 -5.99
CA SER A 425 23.15 10.85 -7.27
C SER A 425 24.36 11.31 -8.11
N GLY A 426 24.96 10.40 -8.87
CA GLY A 426 26.09 10.81 -9.74
C GLY A 426 26.84 9.73 -10.52
N ALA A 427 26.38 8.48 -10.60
CA ALA A 427 27.05 7.50 -11.45
C ALA A 427 26.75 7.77 -12.94
N GLY A 428 27.79 8.07 -13.73
CA GLY A 428 27.72 8.24 -15.18
C GLY A 428 27.29 6.98 -15.93
N PRO A 429 26.88 7.07 -17.21
CA PRO A 429 26.25 5.97 -17.96
C PRO A 429 27.05 4.65 -17.98
N ALA A 430 28.38 4.73 -18.05
CA ALA A 430 29.27 3.56 -18.02
C ALA A 430 29.29 2.85 -16.65
N ALA A 431 29.27 3.61 -15.56
CA ALA A 431 29.21 3.07 -14.19
C ALA A 431 27.83 2.48 -13.87
N ARG A 432 26.78 2.95 -14.56
CA ARG A 432 25.47 2.30 -14.50
C ARG A 432 25.54 0.95 -15.19
N ARG A 433 25.86 0.88 -16.50
CA ARG A 433 25.98 -0.37 -17.28
C ARG A 433 26.82 -1.47 -16.63
N GLY A 434 27.86 -1.12 -15.87
CA GLY A 434 28.66 -2.11 -15.13
C GLY A 434 27.91 -2.82 -13.99
N ARG A 435 26.87 -2.21 -13.40
CA ARG A 435 26.09 -2.76 -12.28
C ARG A 435 25.03 -3.76 -12.72
N THR A 436 24.31 -3.55 -13.82
CA THR A 436 23.47 -4.61 -14.37
C THR A 436 24.28 -5.77 -14.88
N ALA A 437 25.42 -5.53 -15.54
CA ALA A 437 26.28 -6.62 -16.03
C ALA A 437 26.73 -7.51 -14.87
N ALA A 438 27.17 -6.91 -13.75
CA ALA A 438 27.50 -7.65 -12.54
C ALA A 438 26.28 -8.37 -11.91
N ALA A 439 25.09 -7.74 -11.93
CA ALA A 439 23.87 -8.37 -11.44
C ALA A 439 23.42 -9.55 -12.33
N ALA A 440 23.55 -9.42 -13.65
CA ALA A 440 23.26 -10.44 -14.64
C ALA A 440 24.25 -11.60 -14.55
N GLU A 441 25.55 -11.33 -14.36
CA GLU A 441 26.58 -12.36 -14.12
C GLU A 441 26.31 -13.11 -12.80
N SER A 442 25.94 -12.40 -11.73
CA SER A 442 25.54 -13.03 -10.47
C SER A 442 24.30 -13.90 -10.61
N LEU A 443 23.34 -13.52 -11.46
CA LEU A 443 22.13 -14.31 -11.73
C LEU A 443 22.41 -15.49 -12.67
N ALA A 444 23.22 -15.32 -13.71
CA ALA A 444 23.51 -16.34 -14.71
C ALA A 444 24.19 -17.59 -14.14
N GLY A 445 24.97 -17.44 -13.07
CA GLY A 445 25.59 -18.57 -12.37
C GLY A 445 24.61 -19.46 -11.59
N GLU A 446 23.42 -18.96 -11.27
CA GLU A 446 22.47 -19.64 -10.37
C GLU A 446 21.07 -19.83 -10.97
N LEU A 447 20.64 -18.94 -11.87
CA LEU A 447 19.32 -18.89 -12.52
C LEU A 447 19.46 -18.38 -13.98
N PRO A 448 19.85 -19.24 -14.94
CA PRO A 448 20.10 -18.84 -16.33
C PRO A 448 18.90 -18.16 -17.01
N ASP A 449 17.69 -18.70 -16.82
CA ASP A 449 16.43 -18.15 -17.35
C ASP A 449 16.16 -16.71 -16.87
N ALA A 450 16.62 -16.38 -15.65
CA ALA A 450 16.47 -15.03 -15.10
C ALA A 450 17.36 -14.02 -15.81
N ALA A 451 18.56 -14.43 -16.25
CA ALA A 451 19.47 -13.56 -16.98
C ALA A 451 18.95 -13.24 -18.39
N GLU A 452 18.37 -14.23 -19.08
CA GLU A 452 17.73 -14.02 -20.39
C GLU A 452 16.53 -13.07 -20.29
N SER A 453 15.64 -13.32 -19.31
CA SER A 453 14.49 -12.46 -19.04
C SER A 453 14.90 -11.02 -18.69
N LEU A 454 16.00 -10.86 -17.93
CA LEU A 454 16.57 -9.55 -17.62
C LEU A 454 17.08 -8.83 -18.87
N ALA A 455 17.75 -9.54 -19.79
CA ALA A 455 18.20 -8.98 -21.05
C ALA A 455 17.02 -8.55 -21.94
N GLN A 456 15.93 -9.31 -21.95
CA GLN A 456 14.68 -8.92 -22.62
C GLN A 456 14.11 -7.62 -22.04
N VAL A 457 14.06 -7.50 -20.71
CA VAL A 457 13.61 -6.26 -20.03
C VAL A 457 14.47 -5.07 -20.41
N GLN A 458 15.79 -5.23 -20.39
CA GLN A 458 16.70 -4.17 -20.80
C GLN A 458 16.48 -3.75 -22.25
N SER A 459 16.27 -4.71 -23.16
CA SER A 459 15.98 -4.44 -24.57
C SER A 459 14.68 -3.65 -24.75
N VAL A 460 13.59 -4.08 -24.08
CA VAL A 460 12.29 -3.39 -24.14
C VAL A 460 12.37 -2.00 -23.55
N LEU A 461 13.02 -1.84 -22.39
CA LEU A 461 13.20 -0.52 -21.79
C LEU A 461 14.05 0.38 -22.67
N ALA A 462 15.15 -0.15 -23.23
CA ALA A 462 15.99 0.60 -24.16
C ALA A 462 15.21 1.03 -25.40
N ASP A 463 14.39 0.17 -26.02
CA ASP A 463 13.54 0.60 -27.13
C ASP A 463 12.57 1.72 -26.71
N LEU A 464 11.92 1.60 -25.56
CA LEU A 464 11.01 2.64 -25.07
C LEU A 464 11.71 3.97 -24.77
N THR A 465 12.96 3.94 -24.27
CA THR A 465 13.68 5.12 -23.79
C THR A 465 14.65 5.73 -24.80
N ASP A 466 15.19 4.92 -25.73
CA ASP A 466 16.14 5.31 -26.76
C ASP A 466 15.41 5.66 -28.08
N GLY A 467 15.92 6.71 -28.72
CA GLY A 467 15.25 7.43 -29.79
C GLY A 467 15.51 6.88 -31.19
N SER A 468 15.55 5.56 -31.40
CA SER A 468 15.52 5.03 -32.77
C SER A 468 14.06 4.89 -33.21
N PRO A 469 13.52 5.79 -34.05
CA PRO A 469 12.27 5.49 -34.74
C PRO A 469 12.49 4.22 -35.60
N GLN A 470 11.61 3.23 -35.44
CA GLN A 470 11.48 2.16 -36.42
C GLN A 470 10.89 2.68 -37.72
#